data_AF-A0A7I7UJ83-F1
#
_entry.id   AF-A0A7I7UJ83-F1
#
_cell.length_a   1.000
_cell.length_b   1.000
_cell.length_c   1.000
_cell.angle_alpha   90.00
_cell.angle_beta   90.00
_cell.angle_gamma   90.00
#
_symmetry.space_group_name_H-M   'P 1'
#
loop_
_entity.id
_entity.type
_entity.pdbx_description
1 polymer ?
#
loop_
_entity_poly.entity_id
_entity_poly.type
_entity_poly.pdbx_seq_one_letter_code
_entity_poly.pdbx_strand_id
1 'polypeptide(L)'
;MSAHRRGVQLTAEEQVEIFGTEAFTDEYAAEAEERWGGTEAWRQSQQRTAQMTKQDWIEFKAENDALLAALAAAKRDGVEPGSAAADELAARHRANIERFYDCTDDMHRSLGDLYVEDERYGSFYNDAEPGLAQWVRDIIVASIER
;
A
#
# COMPACT_ATOMS: atom_id res chain seq x y z
N MET A 1 15.40 -25.01 -11.01
CA MET A 1 14.01 -25.20 -11.48
C MET A 1 13.29 -23.87 -11.27
N SER A 2 13.06 -23.13 -12.36
CA SER A 2 12.58 -21.75 -12.31
C SER A 2 11.07 -21.71 -12.11
N ALA A 3 10.64 -21.45 -10.86
CA ALA A 3 9.25 -21.14 -10.58
C ALA A 3 8.89 -19.87 -11.35
N HIS A 4 7.88 -19.96 -12.19
CA HIS A 4 7.33 -18.83 -12.92
C HIS A 4 6.85 -17.78 -11.91
N ARG A 5 7.57 -16.65 -11.83
CA ARG A 5 7.07 -15.40 -11.27
C ARG A 5 5.81 -15.01 -12.05
N ARG A 6 4.64 -15.39 -11.54
CA ARG A 6 3.36 -14.87 -12.01
C ARG A 6 2.97 -13.78 -11.03
N GLY A 7 2.67 -12.59 -11.54
CA GLY A 7 2.44 -11.37 -10.77
C GLY A 7 3.22 -10.21 -11.37
N VAL A 8 4.43 -9.98 -10.91
CA VAL A 8 5.24 -8.81 -11.32
C VAL A 8 6.15 -9.15 -12.50
N GLN A 9 5.96 -8.49 -13.66
CA GLN A 9 6.84 -8.58 -14.85
C GLN A 9 8.16 -7.80 -14.69
N LEU A 10 8.59 -7.52 -13.46
CA LEU A 10 9.88 -6.89 -13.19
C LEU A 10 10.92 -7.95 -12.86
N THR A 11 12.11 -7.80 -13.41
CA THR A 11 13.30 -8.54 -12.98
C THR A 11 13.64 -8.19 -11.53
N ALA A 12 14.44 -9.04 -10.86
CA ALA A 12 14.89 -8.73 -9.49
C ALA A 12 15.70 -7.42 -9.43
N GLU A 13 16.47 -7.13 -10.48
CA GLU A 13 17.25 -5.90 -10.61
C GLU A 13 16.34 -4.67 -10.72
N GLU A 14 15.28 -4.73 -11.53
CA GLU A 14 14.30 -3.64 -11.65
C GLU A 14 13.46 -3.48 -10.38
N GLN A 15 13.15 -4.57 -9.66
CA GLN A 15 12.46 -4.50 -8.37
C GLN A 15 13.32 -3.78 -7.33
N VAL A 16 14.62 -4.06 -7.28
CA VAL A 16 15.56 -3.38 -6.38
C VAL A 16 15.81 -1.93 -6.82
N GLU A 17 15.93 -1.67 -8.12
CA GLU A 17 16.09 -0.33 -8.69
C GLU A 17 14.90 0.58 -8.33
N ILE A 18 13.68 0.03 -8.42
CA ILE A 18 12.46 0.79 -8.17
C ILE A 18 12.17 0.80 -6.66
N PHE A 19 12.00 -0.35 -6.01
CA PHE A 19 11.47 -0.41 -4.64
C PHE A 19 12.54 -0.49 -3.54
N GLY A 20 13.81 -0.61 -3.90
CA GLY A 20 14.89 -0.87 -2.95
C GLY A 20 14.98 -2.34 -2.55
N THR A 21 16.01 -2.68 -1.76
CA THR A 21 16.33 -4.07 -1.39
C THR A 21 15.39 -4.69 -0.36
N GLU A 22 14.61 -3.89 0.36
CA GLU A 22 13.77 -4.36 1.49
C GLU A 22 12.31 -4.65 1.10
N ALA A 23 11.84 -4.14 -0.04
CA ALA A 23 10.43 -4.16 -0.42
C ALA A 23 9.92 -5.51 -0.96
N PHE A 24 10.82 -6.43 -1.34
CA PHE A 24 10.47 -7.73 -1.91
C PHE A 24 11.40 -8.82 -1.39
N THR A 25 11.24 -9.19 -0.12
CA THR A 25 11.78 -10.48 0.32
C THR A 25 10.83 -11.59 -0.12
N ASP A 26 11.37 -12.74 -0.53
CA ASP A 26 10.57 -13.92 -0.89
C ASP A 26 9.64 -14.37 0.27
N GLU A 27 9.97 -13.98 1.50
CA GLU A 27 9.17 -14.22 2.71
C GLU A 27 7.86 -13.43 2.71
N TYR A 28 7.86 -12.14 2.36
CA TYR A 28 6.63 -11.34 2.26
C TYR A 28 5.70 -11.85 1.15
N ALA A 29 6.26 -12.29 0.02
CA ALA A 29 5.47 -12.82 -1.09
C ALA A 29 4.79 -14.16 -0.73
N ALA A 30 5.52 -15.06 -0.05
CA ALA A 30 4.99 -16.34 0.39
C ALA A 30 3.91 -16.18 1.49
N GLU A 31 4.16 -15.32 2.48
CA GLU A 31 3.18 -15.02 3.53
C GLU A 31 1.91 -14.37 2.96
N ALA A 32 2.06 -13.49 1.96
CA ALA A 32 0.91 -12.89 1.29
C ALA A 32 0.09 -13.90 0.48
N GLU A 33 0.74 -14.85 -0.19
CA GLU A 33 0.05 -15.96 -0.87
C GLU A 33 -0.66 -16.88 0.13
N GLU A 34 -0.04 -17.17 1.29
CA GLU A 34 -0.68 -17.98 2.33
C GLU A 34 -1.92 -17.29 2.92
N ARG A 35 -1.82 -15.99 3.23
CA ARG A 35 -2.90 -15.21 3.85
C ARG A 35 -4.01 -14.84 2.88
N TRP A 36 -3.69 -14.54 1.61
CA TRP A 36 -4.64 -13.96 0.66
C TRP A 36 -4.73 -14.69 -0.68
N GLY A 37 -3.95 -15.74 -0.93
CA GLY A 37 -3.85 -16.43 -2.23
C GLY A 37 -5.17 -16.99 -2.78
N GLY A 38 -6.13 -17.28 -1.89
CA GLY A 38 -7.48 -17.72 -2.25
C GLY A 38 -8.49 -16.60 -2.50
N THR A 39 -8.10 -15.33 -2.36
CA THR A 39 -9.01 -14.19 -2.46
C THR A 39 -9.13 -13.66 -3.88
N GLU A 40 -10.27 -13.04 -4.18
CA GLU A 40 -10.47 -12.33 -5.44
C GLU A 40 -9.48 -11.16 -5.60
N ALA A 41 -9.16 -10.46 -4.50
CA ALA A 41 -8.17 -9.39 -4.49
C ALA A 41 -6.78 -9.88 -4.94
N TRP A 42 -6.36 -11.06 -4.48
CA TRP A 42 -5.11 -11.66 -4.95
C TRP A 42 -5.13 -11.97 -6.44
N ARG A 43 -6.23 -12.56 -6.94
CA ARG A 43 -6.39 -12.84 -8.37
C ARG A 43 -6.32 -11.56 -9.21
N GLN A 44 -6.98 -10.49 -8.77
CA GLN A 44 -6.95 -9.18 -9.44
C GLN A 44 -5.55 -8.58 -9.42
N SER A 45 -4.87 -8.60 -8.27
CA SER A 45 -3.49 -8.12 -8.13
C SER A 45 -2.56 -8.79 -9.12
N GLN A 46 -2.62 -10.12 -9.22
CA GLN A 46 -1.82 -10.89 -10.17
C GLN A 46 -2.14 -10.54 -11.63
N GLN A 47 -3.42 -10.26 -11.95
CA GLN A 47 -3.83 -9.89 -13.30
C GLN A 47 -3.43 -8.46 -13.69
N ARG A 48 -3.56 -7.49 -12.77
CA ARG A 48 -3.21 -6.08 -13.00
C ARG A 48 -1.70 -5.90 -13.07
N THR A 49 -0.97 -6.44 -12.10
CA THR A 49 0.50 -6.37 -12.06
C THR A 49 1.16 -7.07 -13.24
N ALA A 50 0.55 -8.13 -13.79
CA ALA A 50 1.07 -8.81 -14.97
C ALA A 50 1.03 -7.95 -16.25
N GLN A 51 0.23 -6.88 -16.26
CA GLN A 51 0.12 -5.94 -17.37
C GLN A 51 0.91 -4.64 -17.14
N MET A 52 1.43 -4.43 -15.93
CA MET A 52 2.21 -3.23 -15.59
C MET A 52 3.60 -3.29 -16.23
N THR A 53 3.96 -2.21 -16.91
CA THR A 53 5.29 -1.99 -17.47
C THR A 53 6.25 -1.43 -16.42
N LYS A 54 7.56 -1.45 -16.71
CA LYS A 54 8.56 -0.79 -15.86
C LYS A 54 8.21 0.69 -15.60
N GLN A 55 7.71 1.39 -16.60
CA GLN A 55 7.33 2.80 -16.48
C GLN A 55 6.15 2.97 -15.52
N ASP A 56 5.13 2.11 -15.60
CA ASP A 56 3.99 2.14 -14.67
C ASP A 56 4.43 1.94 -13.22
N TRP A 57 5.43 1.09 -12.98
CA TRP A 57 6.00 0.88 -11.65
C TRP A 57 6.82 2.07 -11.15
N ILE A 58 7.57 2.75 -12.03
CA ILE A 58 8.29 3.99 -11.71
C ILE A 58 7.31 5.10 -11.32
N GLU A 59 6.25 5.27 -12.12
CA GLU A 59 5.19 6.24 -11.85
C GLU A 59 4.45 5.93 -10.55
N PHE A 60 4.10 4.66 -10.35
CA PHE A 60 3.50 4.18 -9.10
C PHE A 60 4.37 4.52 -7.89
N LYS A 61 5.68 4.25 -7.95
CA LYS A 61 6.59 4.59 -6.86
C LYS A 61 6.60 6.08 -6.59
N ALA A 62 6.79 6.92 -7.62
CA ALA A 62 6.85 8.36 -7.44
C ALA A 62 5.56 8.91 -6.80
N GLU A 63 4.41 8.39 -7.21
CA GLU A 63 3.12 8.74 -6.63
C GLU A 63 2.95 8.26 -5.19
N ASN A 64 3.43 7.05 -4.88
CA ASN A 64 3.41 6.47 -3.53
C ASN A 64 4.30 7.27 -2.58
N ASP A 65 5.51 7.62 -2.99
CA ASP A 65 6.45 8.43 -2.21
C ASP A 65 5.86 9.85 -1.97
N ALA A 66 5.23 10.44 -2.99
CA ALA A 66 4.55 11.73 -2.86
C ALA A 66 3.31 11.66 -1.96
N LEU A 67 2.59 10.52 -1.95
CA LEU A 67 1.48 10.28 -1.04
C LEU A 67 1.99 10.14 0.41
N LEU A 68 3.01 9.34 0.64
CA LEU A 68 3.62 9.15 1.96
C LEU A 68 4.09 10.49 2.55
N ALA A 69 4.76 11.31 1.74
CA ALA A 69 5.18 12.65 2.15
C ALA A 69 3.99 13.57 2.51
N ALA A 70 2.90 13.51 1.74
CA ALA A 70 1.70 14.28 2.00
C ALA A 70 0.97 13.83 3.28
N LEU A 71 0.87 12.52 3.52
CA LEU A 71 0.32 11.95 4.75
C LEU A 71 1.14 12.39 5.97
N ALA A 72 2.47 12.28 5.88
CA ALA A 72 3.37 12.69 6.94
C ALA A 72 3.26 14.21 7.23
N ALA A 73 3.20 15.04 6.19
CA ALA A 73 3.00 16.49 6.35
C ALA A 73 1.66 16.82 7.02
N ALA A 74 0.56 16.23 6.54
CA ALA A 74 -0.77 16.44 7.11
C ALA A 74 -0.85 16.05 8.59
N LYS A 75 -0.24 14.92 8.98
CA LYS A 75 -0.13 14.56 10.40
C LYS A 75 0.65 15.60 11.20
N ARG A 76 1.80 16.08 10.70
CA ARG A 76 2.61 17.11 11.39
C ARG A 76 1.86 18.44 11.55
N ASP A 77 1.06 18.79 10.55
CA ASP A 77 0.24 20.00 10.54
C ASP A 77 -1.02 19.89 11.41
N GLY A 78 -1.27 18.72 12.02
CA GLY A 78 -2.42 18.49 12.89
C GLY A 78 -3.74 18.38 12.12
N VAL A 79 -3.72 17.83 10.90
CA VAL A 79 -4.94 17.55 10.16
C VAL A 79 -5.74 16.47 10.88
N GLU A 80 -6.97 16.82 11.27
CA GLU A 80 -7.85 15.94 12.03
C GLU A 80 -8.53 14.89 11.13
N PRO A 81 -8.60 13.62 11.56
CA PRO A 81 -9.43 12.61 10.90
C PRO A 81 -10.89 13.06 10.74
N GLY A 82 -11.48 12.77 9.57
CA GLY A 82 -12.83 13.21 9.22
C GLY A 82 -12.95 14.66 8.77
N SER A 83 -11.84 15.41 8.67
CA SER A 83 -11.79 16.66 7.93
C SER A 83 -11.69 16.43 6.42
N ALA A 84 -12.13 17.39 5.61
CA ALA A 84 -12.07 17.28 4.14
C ALA A 84 -10.65 16.98 3.62
N ALA A 85 -9.62 17.58 4.24
CA ALA A 85 -8.23 17.32 3.89
C ALA A 85 -7.79 15.89 4.23
N ALA A 86 -8.23 15.34 5.37
CA ALA A 86 -7.98 13.94 5.72
C ALA A 86 -8.70 12.98 4.77
N ASP A 87 -9.93 13.31 4.36
CA ASP A 87 -10.71 12.46 3.45
C ASP A 87 -10.09 12.40 2.05
N GLU A 88 -9.58 13.52 1.54
CA GLU A 88 -8.86 13.55 0.26
C GLU A 88 -7.63 12.65 0.30
N LEU A 89 -6.90 12.63 1.42
CA LEU A 89 -5.75 11.76 1.63
C LEU A 89 -6.15 10.29 1.75
N ALA A 90 -7.24 9.98 2.46
CA ALA A 90 -7.78 8.62 2.54
C ALA A 90 -8.23 8.11 1.17
N ALA A 91 -8.91 8.94 0.37
CA ALA A 91 -9.31 8.62 -0.99
C ALA A 91 -8.10 8.41 -1.92
N ARG A 92 -7.08 9.27 -1.82
CA ARG A 92 -5.83 9.10 -2.58
C ARG A 92 -5.09 7.82 -2.19
N HIS A 93 -5.10 7.47 -0.91
CA HIS A 93 -4.54 6.22 -0.41
C HIS A 93 -5.28 5.00 -0.97
N ARG A 94 -6.61 5.02 -0.95
CA ARG A 94 -7.44 3.99 -1.57
C ARG A 94 -7.15 3.85 -3.05
N ALA A 95 -7.11 4.95 -3.79
CA ALA A 95 -6.83 4.95 -5.22
C ALA A 95 -5.44 4.37 -5.56
N ASN A 96 -4.45 4.56 -4.67
CA ASN A 96 -3.14 3.94 -4.82
C ASN A 96 -3.22 2.40 -4.70
N ILE A 97 -3.97 1.88 -3.72
CA ILE A 97 -4.22 0.44 -3.54
C ILE A 97 -5.06 -0.14 -4.70
N GLU A 98 -6.06 0.61 -5.17
CA GLU A 98 -6.96 0.20 -6.24
C GLU A 98 -6.26 -0.05 -7.58
N ARG A 99 -5.01 0.33 -7.73
CA ARG A 99 -4.18 -0.08 -8.88
C ARG A 99 -3.97 -1.59 -8.94
N PHE A 100 -4.00 -2.27 -7.80
CA PHE A 100 -3.73 -3.70 -7.70
C PHE A 100 -5.01 -4.52 -7.59
N TYR A 101 -6.00 -4.08 -6.82
CA TYR A 101 -7.26 -4.80 -6.66
C TYR A 101 -8.35 -3.85 -6.18
N ASP A 102 -9.60 -4.19 -6.43
CA ASP A 102 -10.73 -3.40 -5.93
C ASP A 102 -10.70 -3.37 -4.39
N CYS A 103 -10.56 -2.18 -3.83
CA CYS A 103 -10.47 -1.97 -2.40
C CYS A 103 -11.85 -1.56 -1.90
N THR A 104 -12.58 -2.46 -1.25
CA THR A 104 -13.83 -2.10 -0.56
C THR A 104 -13.54 -1.36 0.73
N ASP A 105 -14.55 -0.70 1.31
CA ASP A 105 -14.40 0.03 2.57
C ASP A 105 -13.92 -0.90 3.70
N ASP A 106 -14.49 -2.11 3.80
CA ASP A 106 -14.07 -3.12 4.78
C ASP A 106 -12.62 -3.57 4.57
N MET A 107 -12.18 -3.70 3.31
CA MET A 107 -10.78 -4.02 3.00
C MET A 107 -9.85 -2.87 3.36
N HIS A 108 -10.24 -1.63 3.05
CA HIS A 108 -9.44 -0.45 3.34
C HIS A 108 -9.26 -0.28 4.85
N ARG A 109 -10.33 -0.49 5.63
CA ARG A 109 -10.28 -0.55 7.09
C ARG A 109 -9.36 -1.66 7.58
N SER A 110 -9.50 -2.88 7.06
CA SER A 110 -8.69 -4.03 7.46
C SER A 110 -7.19 -3.81 7.20
N LEU A 111 -6.84 -3.10 6.12
CA LEU A 111 -5.46 -2.69 5.86
C LEU A 111 -4.97 -1.65 6.88
N GLY A 112 -5.81 -0.69 7.23
CA GLY A 112 -5.51 0.27 8.30
C GLY A 112 -5.25 -0.40 9.64
N ASP A 113 -6.06 -1.40 10.01
CA ASP A 113 -5.84 -2.20 11.22
C ASP A 113 -4.50 -2.97 11.14
N LEU A 114 -4.21 -3.62 10.00
CA LEU A 114 -2.94 -4.32 9.78
C LEU A 114 -1.71 -3.42 9.97
N TYR A 115 -1.74 -2.17 9.52
CA TYR A 115 -0.62 -1.24 9.67
C TYR A 115 -0.31 -0.89 11.13
N VAL A 116 -1.30 -1.03 12.02
CA VAL A 116 -1.14 -0.80 13.45
C VAL A 116 -0.80 -2.09 14.20
N GLU A 117 -1.40 -3.21 13.79
CA GLU A 117 -1.22 -4.51 14.44
C GLU A 117 0.13 -5.19 14.14
N ASP A 118 0.69 -4.95 12.95
CA ASP A 118 1.96 -5.55 12.52
C ASP A 118 2.99 -4.46 12.19
N GLU A 119 3.99 -4.33 13.07
CA GLU A 119 5.06 -3.33 12.98
C GLU A 119 5.82 -3.40 11.65
N ARG A 120 5.88 -4.56 10.98
CA ARG A 120 6.54 -4.70 9.68
C ARG A 120 5.85 -3.89 8.59
N TYR A 121 4.53 -3.76 8.65
CA TYR A 121 3.75 -2.94 7.73
C TYR A 121 3.65 -1.49 8.23
N GLY A 122 3.55 -1.31 9.54
CA GLY A 122 3.50 0.00 10.17
C GLY A 122 4.80 0.81 10.03
N SER A 123 5.96 0.15 9.98
CA SER A 123 7.28 0.81 9.88
C SER A 123 7.38 1.69 8.64
N PHE A 124 6.85 1.26 7.49
CA PHE A 124 6.84 2.06 6.27
C PHE A 124 6.25 3.47 6.50
N TYR A 125 5.19 3.58 7.28
CA TYR A 125 4.59 4.87 7.64
C TYR A 125 5.32 5.53 8.80
N ASN A 126 5.63 4.78 9.85
CA ASN A 126 6.22 5.31 11.08
C ASN A 126 7.65 5.84 10.89
N ASP A 127 8.39 5.30 9.92
CA ASP A 127 9.72 5.78 9.52
C ASP A 127 9.65 7.14 8.82
N ALA A 128 8.54 7.43 8.12
CA ALA A 128 8.31 8.74 7.50
C ALA A 128 7.88 9.80 8.52
N GLU A 129 7.11 9.40 9.53
CA GLU A 129 6.66 10.24 10.63
C GLU A 129 6.20 9.37 11.83
N PRO A 130 6.72 9.57 13.05
CA PRO A 130 6.35 8.73 14.19
C PRO A 130 4.85 8.71 14.49
N GLY A 131 4.25 7.52 14.52
CA GLY A 131 2.81 7.33 14.74
C GLY A 131 1.94 7.60 13.51
N LEU A 132 2.54 7.72 12.32
CA LEU A 132 1.80 7.90 11.08
C LEU A 132 0.92 6.71 10.74
N ALA A 133 1.32 5.48 11.04
CA ALA A 133 0.51 4.29 10.78
C ALA A 133 -0.87 4.37 11.48
N GLN A 134 -0.88 4.78 12.75
CA GLN A 134 -2.11 5.00 13.51
C GLN A 134 -2.96 6.12 12.89
N TRP A 135 -2.35 7.24 12.55
CA TRP A 135 -3.08 8.36 11.95
C TRP A 135 -3.67 7.99 10.58
N VAL A 136 -2.95 7.23 9.75
CA VAL A 136 -3.45 6.71 8.47
C VAL A 136 -4.66 5.82 8.70
N ARG A 137 -4.61 4.90 9.67
CA ARG A 137 -5.76 4.09 10.06
C ARG A 137 -6.96 4.97 10.45
N ASP A 138 -6.72 6.02 11.24
CA ASP A 138 -7.79 6.87 11.76
C ASP A 138 -8.47 7.68 10.64
N ILE A 139 -7.71 8.24 9.68
CA ILE A 139 -8.31 8.93 8.53
C ILE A 139 -9.11 7.96 7.64
N ILE A 140 -8.66 6.71 7.50
CA ILE A 140 -9.37 5.67 6.73
C ILE A 140 -10.71 5.38 7.38
N VAL A 141 -10.70 5.05 8.68
CA VAL A 141 -11.92 4.73 9.44
C VAL A 141 -12.89 5.91 9.41
N ALA A 142 -12.40 7.13 9.67
CA ALA A 142 -13.24 8.32 9.65
C ALA A 142 -13.85 8.62 8.27
N SER A 143 -13.15 8.31 7.18
CA SER A 143 -13.67 8.51 5.82
C SER A 143 -14.80 7.55 5.45
N ILE A 144 -14.84 6.36 6.07
CA ILE A 144 -15.84 5.31 5.81
C ILE A 144 -17.10 5.51 6.66
N GLU A 145 -16.98 6.01 7.89
CA GLU A 145 -18.08 6.11 8.86
C GLU A 145 -18.99 7.35 8.67
N ARG A 146 -19.06 7.88 7.45
CA ARG A 146 -19.81 9.11 7.14
C ARG A 146 -21.26 8.89 6.72
#